data_AF-A0A969Q0F4-F1
#
_entry.id   AF-A0A969Q0F4-F1
#
_cell.length_a   1.000
_cell.length_b   1.000
_cell.length_c   1.000
_cell.angle_alpha   90.00
_cell.angle_beta   90.00
_cell.angle_gamma   90.00
#
_symmetry.space_group_name_H-M   'P 1'
#
loop_
_entity.id
_entity.type
_entity.pdbx_description
1 polymer ?
#
loop_
_entity_poly.entity_id
_entity_poly.type
_entity_poly.pdbx_seq_one_letter_code
_entity_poly.pdbx_strand_id
1 'polypeptide(L)'
;MAQERTLSLADLFQDGADPYALLAPLARADLTERLPDLADFVNPGTEPTAENFATWILASDVLILYFPPYQVAPYAAGPQTVTIPLADLAGSLRAEYSP
;
A
#
# COMPACT_ATOMS: atom_id res chain seq x y z
N MET A 1 -12.31 -26.05 -8.26
CA MET A 1 -10.90 -25.91 -8.65
C MET A 1 -10.51 -24.47 -8.35
N ALA A 2 -9.49 -24.22 -7.54
CA ALA A 2 -8.96 -22.87 -7.38
C ALA A 2 -8.18 -22.53 -8.64
N GLN A 3 -8.45 -21.37 -9.27
CA GLN A 3 -7.61 -20.88 -10.37
C GLN A 3 -6.38 -20.22 -9.76
N GLU A 4 -5.19 -20.63 -10.23
CA GLU A 4 -3.95 -19.93 -9.95
C GLU A 4 -3.96 -18.61 -10.75
N ARG A 5 -4.31 -17.53 -10.07
CA ARG A 5 -4.33 -16.17 -10.64
C ARG A 5 -3.32 -15.33 -9.87
N THR A 6 -2.38 -14.74 -10.60
CA THR A 6 -1.55 -13.65 -10.07
C THR A 6 -2.41 -12.41 -9.94
N LEU A 7 -2.51 -11.87 -8.73
CA LEU A 7 -3.18 -10.61 -8.45
C LEU A 7 -2.17 -9.47 -8.51
N SER A 8 -2.46 -8.47 -9.33
CA SER A 8 -1.87 -7.15 -9.21
C SER A 8 -2.68 -6.32 -8.20
N LEU A 9 -2.06 -5.27 -7.65
CA LEU A 9 -2.76 -4.38 -6.72
C LEU A 9 -3.97 -3.72 -7.38
N ALA A 10 -3.86 -3.36 -8.66
CA ALA A 10 -4.94 -2.77 -9.45
C ALA A 10 -6.16 -3.69 -9.60
N ASP A 11 -5.97 -5.02 -9.54
CA ASP A 11 -7.08 -5.97 -9.63
C ASP A 11 -8.04 -5.88 -8.45
N LEU A 12 -7.61 -5.32 -7.31
CA LEU A 12 -8.45 -5.16 -6.13
C LEU A 12 -9.47 -4.02 -6.27
N PHE A 13 -9.21 -3.10 -7.20
CA PHE A 13 -9.96 -1.84 -7.33
C PHE A 13 -10.89 -1.87 -8.55
N GLN A 14 -11.91 -1.02 -8.51
CA GLN A 14 -12.88 -0.84 -9.58
C GLN A 14 -12.21 -0.29 -10.85
N ASP A 15 -12.82 -0.53 -12.01
CA ASP A 15 -12.32 0.00 -13.28
C ASP A 15 -12.26 1.54 -13.23
N GLY A 16 -11.11 2.10 -13.57
CA GLY A 16 -10.87 3.55 -13.54
C GLY A 16 -10.40 4.11 -12.20
N ALA A 17 -10.37 3.31 -11.13
CA ALA A 17 -9.69 3.69 -9.91
C ALA A 17 -8.17 3.58 -10.08
N ASP A 18 -7.43 4.59 -9.62
CA ASP A 18 -5.98 4.52 -9.52
C ASP A 18 -5.60 4.12 -8.09
N PRO A 19 -5.20 2.85 -7.86
CA PRO A 19 -4.86 2.38 -6.52
C PRO A 19 -3.67 3.15 -5.93
N TYR A 20 -2.70 3.54 -6.76
CA TYR A 20 -1.48 4.18 -6.25
C TYR A 20 -1.76 5.61 -5.82
N ALA A 21 -2.62 6.33 -6.54
CA ALA A 21 -3.08 7.66 -6.14
C ALA A 21 -3.90 7.63 -4.83
N LEU A 22 -4.62 6.54 -4.55
CA LEU A 22 -5.37 6.36 -3.32
C LEU A 22 -4.47 5.96 -2.14
N LEU A 23 -3.54 5.04 -2.35
CA LEU A 23 -2.72 4.45 -1.30
C LEU A 23 -1.52 5.31 -0.90
N ALA A 24 -0.93 6.05 -1.84
CA ALA A 24 0.21 6.94 -1.58
C ALA A 24 -0.01 7.94 -0.43
N PRO A 25 -1.10 8.73 -0.40
CA PRO A 25 -1.30 9.68 0.70
C PRO A 25 -1.54 8.97 2.04
N LEU A 26 -2.21 7.81 2.07
CA LEU A 26 -2.44 7.03 3.29
C LEU A 26 -1.12 6.50 3.86
N ALA A 27 -0.30 5.88 3.00
CA ALA A 27 1.00 5.36 3.38
C ALA A 27 1.96 6.46 3.83
N ARG A 28 1.98 7.59 3.11
CA ARG A 28 2.82 8.73 3.47
C ARG A 28 2.43 9.32 4.81
N ALA A 29 1.14 9.51 5.08
CA ALA A 29 0.66 10.06 6.34
C ALA A 29 1.10 9.18 7.53
N ASP A 30 0.84 7.87 7.46
CA ASP A 30 1.24 6.92 8.51
C ASP A 30 2.77 6.89 8.71
N LEU A 31 3.54 6.84 7.61
CA LEU A 31 5.00 6.78 7.69
C LEU A 31 5.60 8.08 8.21
N THR A 32 5.10 9.25 7.79
CA THR A 32 5.58 10.54 8.31
C THR A 32 5.24 10.73 9.79
N GLU A 33 4.11 10.21 10.26
CA GLU A 33 3.79 10.23 11.69
C GLU A 33 4.76 9.37 12.51
N ARG A 34 5.08 8.16 12.02
CA ARG A 34 5.99 7.22 12.72
C ARG A 34 7.46 7.56 12.54
N LEU A 35 7.83 8.24 11.46
CA LEU A 35 9.19 8.55 11.03
C LEU A 35 9.35 10.04 10.65
N PRO A 36 9.11 10.97 11.58
CA PRO A 36 9.03 12.41 11.27
C PRO A 36 10.31 12.99 10.66
N ASP A 37 11.47 12.45 11.02
CA ASP A 37 12.78 12.91 10.54
C ASP A 37 13.24 12.22 9.23
N LEU A 38 12.42 11.35 8.64
CA LEU A 38 12.77 10.57 7.44
C LEU A 38 11.94 10.96 6.21
N ALA A 39 11.42 12.18 6.16
CA ALA A 39 10.64 12.68 5.03
C ALA A 39 11.38 12.53 3.68
N ASP A 40 12.70 12.65 3.67
CA ASP A 40 13.53 12.49 2.45
C ASP A 40 13.55 11.05 1.92
N PHE A 41 13.25 10.05 2.76
CA PHE A 41 13.00 8.67 2.31
C PHE A 41 11.51 8.44 2.02
N VAL A 42 10.64 8.88 2.93
CA VAL A 42 9.21 8.61 2.86
C VAL A 42 8.58 9.22 1.61
N ASN A 43 8.93 10.46 1.25
CA ASN A 43 8.35 11.14 0.09
C ASN A 43 8.60 10.39 -1.24
N PRO A 44 9.85 10.10 -1.66
CA PRO A 44 10.10 9.33 -2.87
C PRO A 44 9.63 7.87 -2.77
N GLY A 45 9.79 7.23 -1.61
CA GLY A 45 9.40 5.82 -1.41
C GLY A 45 7.89 5.58 -1.38
N THR A 46 7.09 6.65 -1.36
CA THR A 46 5.61 6.62 -1.40
C THR A 46 5.03 7.38 -2.60
N GLU A 47 5.82 7.66 -3.65
CA GLU A 47 5.25 8.17 -4.90
C GLU A 47 4.23 7.17 -5.46
N PRO A 48 3.12 7.64 -6.08
CA PRO A 48 2.02 6.79 -6.54
C PRO A 48 2.40 6.00 -7.79
N THR A 49 3.30 5.02 -7.63
CA THR A 49 3.82 4.17 -8.72
C THR A 49 3.65 2.69 -8.39
N ALA A 50 3.51 1.85 -9.41
CA ALA A 50 3.41 0.41 -9.24
C ALA A 50 4.64 -0.20 -8.52
N GLU A 51 5.81 0.39 -8.73
CA GLU A 51 7.06 -0.04 -8.10
C GLU A 51 7.04 0.17 -6.58
N ASN A 52 6.59 1.35 -6.12
CA ASN A 52 6.57 1.67 -4.69
C ASN A 52 5.57 0.84 -3.89
N PHE A 53 4.53 0.31 -4.56
CA PHE A 53 3.49 -0.52 -3.95
C PHE A 53 3.51 -1.96 -4.48
N ALA A 54 4.66 -2.45 -4.93
CA ALA A 54 4.79 -3.78 -5.53
C ALA A 54 4.61 -4.94 -4.53
N THR A 55 4.91 -4.71 -3.25
CA THR A 55 4.83 -5.74 -2.20
C THR A 55 3.71 -5.43 -1.24
N TRP A 56 2.71 -6.31 -1.19
CA TRP A 56 1.54 -6.14 -0.34
C TRP A 56 0.93 -7.49 0.02
N ILE A 57 0.10 -7.49 1.06
CA ILE A 57 -0.69 -8.62 1.53
C ILE A 57 -2.13 -8.16 1.66
N LEU A 58 -3.06 -8.87 1.03
CA LEU A 58 -4.49 -8.72 1.29
C LEU A 58 -4.90 -9.71 2.37
N ALA A 59 -5.34 -9.19 3.51
CA ALA A 59 -5.99 -9.96 4.56
C ALA A 59 -7.51 -9.73 4.52
N SER A 60 -8.25 -10.36 5.44
CA SER A 60 -9.72 -10.36 5.45
C SER A 60 -10.34 -8.95 5.50
N ASP A 61 -9.73 -8.03 6.23
CA ASP A 61 -10.26 -6.70 6.56
C ASP A 61 -9.23 -5.57 6.35
N VAL A 62 -7.99 -5.90 5.98
CA VAL A 62 -6.90 -4.94 5.79
C VAL A 62 -6.06 -5.25 4.54
N LEU A 63 -5.54 -4.19 3.94
CA LEU A 63 -4.45 -4.22 2.97
C LEU A 63 -3.15 -3.81 3.68
N ILE A 64 -2.15 -4.67 3.67
CA ILE A 64 -0.84 -4.40 4.27
C ILE A 64 0.15 -4.10 3.15
N LEU A 65 0.69 -2.90 3.13
CA LEU A 65 1.75 -2.47 2.23
C LEU A 65 3.11 -2.75 2.88
N TYR A 66 4.05 -3.30 2.12
CA TYR A 66 5.38 -3.63 2.60
C TYR A 66 6.44 -2.82 1.86
N PHE A 67 7.27 -2.12 2.61
CA PHE A 67 8.34 -1.28 2.11
C PHE A 67 9.69 -1.90 2.51
N PRO A 68 10.47 -2.47 1.58
CA PRO A 68 11.81 -2.98 1.86
C PRO A 68 12.75 -1.93 2.48
N PRO A 69 13.84 -2.37 3.12
CA PRO A 69 14.88 -1.47 3.60
C PRO A 69 15.38 -0.53 2.50
N TYR A 70 15.71 0.71 2.87
CA TYR A 70 16.10 1.83 2.00
C TYR A 70 14.99 2.48 1.16
N GLN A 71 13.78 1.92 1.09
CA GLN A 71 12.71 2.57 0.33
C GLN A 71 12.15 3.79 1.08
N VAL A 72 11.70 3.59 2.32
CA VAL A 72 11.08 4.64 3.14
C VAL A 72 11.82 4.92 4.44
N ALA A 73 12.91 4.18 4.70
CA ALA A 73 13.77 4.37 5.86
C ALA A 73 15.17 3.75 5.61
N PRO A 74 16.22 4.17 6.33
CA PRO A 74 17.53 3.53 6.29
C PRO A 74 17.48 2.05 6.69
N TYR A 75 18.47 1.27 6.26
CA TYR A 75 18.53 -0.16 6.56
C TYR A 75 18.45 -0.53 8.04
N ALA A 76 19.05 0.30 8.92
CA ALA A 76 19.03 0.07 10.36
C ALA A 76 17.60 0.09 10.96
N ALA A 77 16.65 0.76 10.32
CA ALA A 77 15.24 0.76 10.73
C ALA A 77 14.50 -0.53 10.32
N GLY A 78 15.11 -1.35 9.47
CA GLY A 78 14.48 -2.53 8.88
C GLY A 78 13.36 -2.17 7.89
N PRO A 79 12.66 -3.19 7.36
CA PRO A 79 11.51 -2.98 6.50
C PRO A 79 10.37 -2.30 7.26
N GLN A 80 9.58 -1.49 6.56
CA GLN A 80 8.41 -0.83 7.11
C GLN A 80 7.14 -1.47 6.52
N THR A 81 6.05 -1.41 7.28
CA THR A 81 4.73 -1.80 6.81
C THR A 81 3.71 -0.72 7.11
N VAL A 82 2.69 -0.60 6.28
CA VAL A 82 1.52 0.25 6.52
C VAL A 82 0.29 -0.64 6.40
N THR A 83 -0.58 -0.62 7.41
CA THR A 83 -1.83 -1.39 7.40
C THR A 83 -3.00 -0.45 7.13
N ILE A 84 -3.75 -0.70 6.08
CA ILE A 84 -4.89 0.12 5.65
C ILE A 84 -6.16 -0.73 5.79
N PRO A 85 -7.12 -0.34 6.64
CA PRO A 85 -8.44 -0.96 6.68
C PRO A 85 -9.12 -0.93 5.31
N LEU A 86 -9.68 -2.05 4.85
CA LEU A 86 -10.41 -2.10 3.58
C LEU A 86 -11.67 -1.20 3.61
N ALA A 87 -12.19 -0.92 4.80
CA ALA A 87 -13.27 0.04 5.02
C ALA A 87 -12.90 1.46 4.53
N ASP A 88 -11.64 1.86 4.65
CA ASP A 88 -11.15 3.16 4.18
C ASP A 88 -11.06 3.23 2.65
N LEU A 89 -11.14 2.06 1.98
CA LEU A 89 -11.07 1.89 0.54
C LEU A 89 -12.40 1.44 -0.09
N ALA A 90 -13.46 1.23 0.71
CA ALA A 90 -14.68 0.52 0.29
C ALA A 90 -15.36 1.10 -0.97
N GLY A 91 -15.30 2.43 -1.16
CA GLY A 91 -15.85 3.09 -2.35
C GLY A 91 -15.06 2.87 -3.64
N SER A 92 -13.85 2.31 -3.56
CA SER A 92 -12.93 2.11 -4.68
C SER A 92 -12.59 0.64 -4.92
N LEU A 93 -12.89 -0.25 -3.97
CA LEU A 93 -12.66 -1.69 -4.09
C LEU A 93 -13.73 -2.36 -4.96
N ARG A 94 -13.35 -3.46 -5.62
CA ARG A 94 -14.33 -4.37 -6.22
C ARG A 94 -15.13 -5.04 -5.11
N ALA A 95 -16.39 -5.38 -5.39
CA ALA A 95 -17.30 -5.99 -4.42
C ALA A 95 -16.78 -7.30 -3.80
N GLU A 96 -15.90 -8.03 -4.50
CA GLU A 96 -15.25 -9.25 -3.99
C GLU A 96 -14.28 -8.98 -2.82
N TYR A 97 -13.74 -7.76 -2.72
CA TYR A 97 -12.72 -7.37 -1.74
C TYR A 97 -13.20 -6.29 -0.76
N SER A 98 -14.45 -5.84 -0.88
CA SER A 98 -15.06 -4.94 0.10
C SER A 98 -15.45 -5.72 1.35
N PRO A 99 -15.27 -5.16 2.57
CA PRO A 99 -15.79 -5.75 3.81
C PRO A 99 -17.32 -5.72 3.86
#